data_AF-I1BLI1-F1
#
_entry.id   AF-I1BLI1-F1
#
_cell.length_a   1.000
_cell.length_b   1.000
_cell.length_c   1.000
_cell.angle_alpha   90.00
_cell.angle_beta   90.00
_cell.angle_gamma   90.00
#
_symmetry.space_group_name_H-M   'P 1'
#
loop_
_entity.id
_entity.type
_entity.pdbx_description
1 polymer ?
#
loop_
_entity_poly.entity_id
_entity_poly.type
_entity_poly.pdbx_seq_one_letter_code
_entity_poly.pdbx_strand_id
1 'polypeptide(L)'
;MTLFLNANELVRVDIGKISKAAQSRHIHIWSAGGDGTVMSVFELLVSNRINLDLIFFSCIPFGTGNDFSQVLGWGRTIPDKDIVGSKLTHLESLISERLERSEAARLDIWEIKMTSYPSGYVREAGPKERRDGHDVAEVKAPYSGQHELTRKMSNYMSIGVQGYVGSGFEAHRAGNRLANMFVYAQESSKWVFWRKFPNLNDFIQNISQDGQVVLEWPTAKERKIGISSEIPQLANSPIDFVIQNIPHIWGREVDLWGEAESGLESVCNRSGPTDPNHWKPQRANDGRLELMTIENMISYLKKLANIRQHVSRLAQLDTPFDINFRPPEVHQKEVEKVSAGGWEKTKALLKDKRRHKYEKKNTICIMCDGEFYEIKDPKAISFNRFAQIWTLGYKDDGGDMGRLVRDELDSHND
;
A
#
# COMPACT_ATOMS: atom_id res chain seq x y z
N MET A 1 -34.11 54.46 -33.19
CA MET A 1 -33.44 53.40 -33.98
C MET A 1 -32.61 52.60 -33.01
N THR A 2 -33.24 51.60 -32.41
CA THR A 2 -32.73 50.79 -31.29
C THR A 2 -32.14 49.52 -31.90
N LEU A 3 -30.82 49.38 -31.84
CA LEU A 3 -30.12 48.17 -32.29
C LEU A 3 -30.24 47.11 -31.19
N PHE A 4 -31.09 46.12 -31.46
CA PHE A 4 -31.16 44.88 -30.69
C PHE A 4 -29.85 44.11 -30.87
N LEU A 5 -29.05 44.04 -29.80
CA LEU A 5 -27.98 43.04 -29.67
C LEU A 5 -28.65 41.68 -29.50
N ASN A 6 -28.34 40.78 -30.43
CA ASN A 6 -28.85 39.42 -30.47
C ASN A 6 -28.20 38.63 -29.31
N ALA A 7 -28.93 38.53 -28.21
CA ALA A 7 -28.58 37.67 -27.07
C ALA A 7 -28.94 36.23 -27.43
N ASN A 8 -28.09 35.51 -28.17
CA ASN A 8 -28.20 34.05 -28.32
C ASN A 8 -26.94 33.36 -28.92
N GLU A 9 -25.74 33.81 -28.53
CA GLU A 9 -24.54 32.96 -28.58
C GLU A 9 -23.89 32.90 -27.20
N LEU A 10 -24.63 32.33 -26.25
CA LEU A 10 -24.01 31.71 -25.08
C LEU A 10 -23.28 30.46 -25.59
N VAL A 11 -22.01 30.64 -25.94
CA VAL A 11 -21.06 29.54 -26.09
C VAL A 11 -21.20 28.69 -24.83
N ARG A 12 -21.78 27.50 -24.98
CA ARG A 12 -21.68 26.45 -23.97
C ARG A 12 -20.20 26.13 -23.87
N VAL A 13 -19.51 26.78 -22.95
CA VAL A 13 -18.21 26.33 -22.48
C VAL A 13 -18.50 24.98 -21.86
N ASP A 14 -18.10 23.90 -22.54
CA ASP A 14 -18.08 22.55 -21.98
C ASP A 14 -17.11 22.57 -20.79
N ILE A 15 -17.64 22.92 -19.62
CA ILE A 15 -16.90 22.91 -18.36
C ILE A 15 -16.31 21.50 -18.19
N GLY A 16 -14.99 21.41 -18.15
CA GLY A 16 -14.24 20.16 -18.00
C GLY A 16 -13.60 19.60 -19.28
N LYS A 17 -13.84 20.17 -20.47
CA LYS A 17 -13.10 19.76 -21.68
C LYS A 17 -11.90 20.66 -21.95
N ILE A 18 -10.72 20.09 -21.83
CA ILE A 18 -9.43 20.72 -22.17
C ILE A 18 -9.44 21.06 -23.67
N SER A 19 -9.00 22.26 -24.06
CA SER A 19 -8.97 22.71 -25.47
C SER A 19 -7.99 21.86 -26.30
N LYS A 20 -8.19 21.77 -27.63
CA LYS A 20 -7.27 21.01 -28.52
C LYS A 20 -5.81 21.43 -28.37
N ALA A 21 -5.55 22.72 -28.16
CA ALA A 21 -4.20 23.24 -27.95
C ALA A 21 -3.61 22.88 -26.57
N ALA A 22 -4.46 22.66 -25.57
CA ALA A 22 -4.03 22.19 -24.25
C ALA A 22 -3.93 20.66 -24.19
N GLN A 23 -4.66 19.92 -25.05
CA GLN A 23 -4.54 18.47 -25.22
C GLN A 23 -3.19 18.04 -25.81
N SER A 24 -2.44 18.96 -26.42
CA SER A 24 -1.09 18.69 -26.96
C SER A 24 0.04 19.15 -26.03
N ARG A 25 -0.29 19.68 -24.83
CA ARG A 25 0.72 20.14 -23.86
C ARG A 25 0.97 19.03 -22.85
N HIS A 26 2.22 18.88 -22.45
CA HIS A 26 2.54 18.15 -21.23
C HIS A 26 1.99 18.93 -20.04
N ILE A 27 1.17 18.28 -19.23
CA ILE A 27 0.58 18.87 -18.02
C ILE A 27 1.31 18.30 -16.83
N HIS A 28 1.99 19.16 -16.09
CA HIS A 28 2.73 18.76 -14.90
C HIS A 28 1.83 18.91 -13.67
N ILE A 29 1.72 17.86 -12.86
CA ILE A 29 0.91 17.86 -11.64
C ILE A 29 1.80 17.57 -10.44
N TRP A 30 1.90 18.53 -9.54
CA TRP A 30 2.83 18.52 -8.42
C TRP A 30 2.04 18.49 -7.13
N SER A 31 1.88 17.30 -6.54
CA SER A 31 1.14 17.15 -5.28
C SER A 31 2.01 17.57 -4.10
N ALA A 32 1.56 18.53 -3.31
CA ALA A 32 2.26 18.99 -2.12
C ALA A 32 1.71 18.29 -0.88
N GLY A 33 2.39 17.25 -0.40
CA GLY A 33 1.88 16.37 0.64
C GLY A 33 2.71 15.11 0.82
N GLY A 34 2.06 14.03 1.27
CA GLY A 34 2.64 12.69 1.33
C GLY A 34 2.08 11.77 0.24
N ASP A 35 2.36 10.48 0.34
CA ASP A 35 1.97 9.46 -0.64
C ASP A 35 0.44 9.44 -0.88
N GLY A 36 -0.37 9.48 0.19
CA GLY A 36 -1.83 9.57 0.05
C GLY A 36 -2.34 10.84 -0.66
N THR A 37 -1.60 11.96 -0.59
CA THR A 37 -1.96 13.18 -1.35
C THR A 37 -1.77 12.98 -2.85
N VAL A 38 -0.71 12.29 -3.26
CA VAL A 38 -0.47 11.93 -4.67
C VAL A 38 -1.63 11.10 -5.19
N MET A 39 -2.04 10.08 -4.43
CA MET A 39 -3.15 9.21 -4.81
C MET A 39 -4.51 9.92 -4.80
N SER A 40 -4.75 10.83 -3.87
CA SER A 40 -5.97 11.66 -3.87
C SER A 40 -6.08 12.51 -5.13
N VAL A 41 -4.98 13.12 -5.57
CA VAL A 41 -4.94 13.89 -6.82
C VAL A 41 -5.15 12.98 -8.02
N PHE A 42 -4.52 11.79 -8.04
CA PHE A 42 -4.74 10.79 -9.09
C PHE A 42 -6.21 10.39 -9.20
N GLU A 43 -6.88 10.07 -8.09
CA GLU A 43 -8.30 9.71 -8.04
C GLU A 43 -9.21 10.86 -8.51
N LEU A 44 -8.85 12.11 -8.20
CA LEU A 44 -9.56 13.27 -8.71
C LEU A 44 -9.47 13.36 -10.24
N LEU A 45 -8.31 13.09 -10.83
CA LEU A 45 -8.13 13.09 -12.29
C LEU A 45 -8.93 11.96 -12.95
N VAL A 46 -8.88 10.75 -12.36
CA VAL A 46 -9.64 9.58 -12.84
C VAL A 46 -11.15 9.84 -12.77
N SER A 47 -11.66 10.33 -11.64
CA SER A 47 -13.09 10.63 -11.46
C SER A 47 -13.60 11.71 -12.41
N ASN A 48 -12.75 12.66 -12.80
CA ASN A 48 -13.05 13.68 -13.81
C ASN A 48 -12.73 13.24 -15.25
N ARG A 49 -12.32 11.98 -15.46
CA ARG A 49 -12.02 11.40 -16.77
C ARG A 49 -10.94 12.18 -17.55
N ILE A 50 -9.94 12.69 -16.82
CA ILE A 50 -8.78 13.33 -17.44
C ILE A 50 -7.93 12.26 -18.13
N ASN A 51 -7.45 12.55 -19.35
CA ASN A 51 -6.53 11.66 -20.05
C ASN A 51 -5.17 11.67 -19.36
N LEU A 52 -4.82 10.54 -18.72
CA LEU A 52 -3.59 10.39 -17.94
C LEU A 52 -2.32 10.38 -18.81
N ASP A 53 -2.42 10.05 -20.10
CA ASP A 53 -1.28 10.03 -21.02
C ASP A 53 -0.66 11.42 -21.26
N LEU A 54 -1.39 12.48 -20.92
CA LEU A 54 -0.94 13.87 -21.05
C LEU A 54 -0.34 14.42 -19.74
N ILE A 55 -0.40 13.64 -18.67
CA ILE A 55 -0.08 14.08 -17.31
C ILE A 55 1.27 13.51 -16.87
N PHE A 56 2.12 14.39 -16.34
CA PHE A 56 3.38 14.04 -15.70
C PHE A 56 3.30 14.36 -14.20
N PHE A 57 3.30 13.32 -13.38
CA PHE A 57 3.18 13.44 -11.93
C PHE A 57 4.53 13.70 -11.26
N SER A 58 4.53 14.59 -10.28
CA SER A 58 5.60 14.75 -9.31
C SER A 58 5.01 15.11 -7.95
N CYS A 59 5.85 15.15 -6.92
CA CYS A 59 5.41 15.48 -5.56
C CYS A 59 6.39 16.38 -4.81
N ILE A 60 5.85 17.30 -4.04
CA ILE A 60 6.58 18.14 -3.09
C ILE A 60 6.42 17.50 -1.69
N PRO A 61 7.52 17.01 -1.07
CA PRO A 61 7.45 16.10 0.08
C PRO A 61 7.16 16.80 1.41
N PHE A 62 5.88 17.12 1.65
CA PHE A 62 5.40 17.69 2.91
C PHE A 62 4.82 16.66 3.88
N GLY A 63 4.64 15.42 3.44
CA GLY A 63 4.19 14.33 4.30
C GLY A 63 5.25 13.85 5.28
N THR A 64 4.86 12.85 6.10
CA THR A 64 5.76 12.24 7.08
C THR A 64 6.62 11.14 6.45
N GLY A 65 6.04 10.30 5.59
CA GLY A 65 6.67 9.16 4.91
C GLY A 65 7.45 9.60 3.67
N ASN A 66 6.72 10.03 2.63
CA ASN A 66 7.23 10.53 1.35
C ASN A 66 8.04 9.45 0.62
N ASP A 67 7.55 8.21 0.62
CA ASP A 67 8.19 7.08 -0.07
C ASP A 67 8.25 7.34 -1.59
N PHE A 68 7.18 7.91 -2.15
CA PHE A 68 7.09 8.30 -3.56
C PHE A 68 8.11 9.37 -3.95
N SER A 69 8.31 10.40 -3.10
CA SER A 69 9.33 11.44 -3.36
C SER A 69 10.74 10.87 -3.34
N GLN A 70 11.01 9.94 -2.41
CA GLN A 70 12.32 9.30 -2.29
C GLN A 70 12.59 8.39 -3.49
N VAL A 71 11.63 7.58 -3.96
CA VAL A 71 11.83 6.73 -5.14
C VAL A 71 11.97 7.55 -6.43
N LEU A 72 11.36 8.73 -6.49
CA LEU A 72 11.62 9.71 -7.54
C LEU A 72 13.00 10.37 -7.43
N GLY A 73 13.74 10.21 -6.33
CA GLY A 73 15.06 10.84 -6.14
C GLY A 73 15.03 12.30 -5.67
N TRP A 74 13.85 12.86 -5.34
CA TRP A 74 13.73 14.22 -4.80
C TRP A 74 13.98 14.29 -3.28
N GLY A 75 14.32 13.16 -2.66
CA GLY A 75 14.55 13.03 -1.24
C GLY A 75 13.28 13.06 -0.39
N ARG A 76 13.48 12.95 0.92
CA ARG A 76 12.38 12.86 1.91
C ARG A 76 11.80 14.22 2.29
N THR A 77 12.56 15.30 2.16
CA THR A 77 12.22 16.64 2.65
C THR A 77 12.81 17.70 1.76
N ILE A 78 12.24 18.90 1.81
CA ILE A 78 12.84 20.08 1.20
C ILE A 78 13.85 20.69 2.19
N PRO A 79 15.03 21.15 1.72
CA PRO A 79 16.04 21.78 2.58
C PRO A 79 15.52 23.03 3.31
N ASP A 80 14.78 23.88 2.60
CA ASP A 80 14.29 25.15 3.12
C ASP A 80 12.94 25.01 3.83
N LYS A 81 12.85 25.59 5.02
CA LYS A 81 11.59 25.64 5.80
C LYS A 81 10.58 26.63 5.21
N ASP A 82 11.08 27.71 4.59
CA ASP A 82 10.26 28.65 3.85
C ASP A 82 10.30 28.26 2.36
N ILE A 83 9.35 27.44 1.94
CA ILE A 83 9.25 26.96 0.55
C ILE A 83 8.97 28.11 -0.43
N VAL A 84 8.31 29.16 0.05
CA VAL A 84 7.90 30.26 -0.82
C VAL A 84 9.09 31.21 -1.00
N GLY A 85 9.72 31.61 0.09
CA GLY A 85 10.78 32.60 0.07
C GLY A 85 10.27 34.00 -0.27
N SER A 86 11.18 34.98 -0.23
CA SER A 86 10.85 36.34 -0.64
C SER A 86 10.48 36.39 -2.12
N LYS A 87 9.32 36.96 -2.45
CA LYS A 87 8.84 37.08 -3.84
C LYS A 87 8.81 35.74 -4.60
N LEU A 88 8.53 34.63 -3.91
CA LEU A 88 8.44 33.27 -4.48
C LEU A 88 9.78 32.67 -4.95
N THR A 89 10.93 33.24 -4.60
CA THR A 89 12.23 32.81 -5.16
C THR A 89 12.58 31.35 -4.84
N HIS A 90 12.21 30.85 -3.65
CA HIS A 90 12.49 29.45 -3.30
C HIS A 90 11.55 28.50 -4.06
N LEU A 91 10.29 28.88 -4.24
CA LEU A 91 9.33 28.09 -5.01
C LEU A 91 9.74 28.05 -6.49
N GLU A 92 10.17 29.19 -7.05
CA GLU A 92 10.70 29.27 -8.41
C GLU A 92 11.94 28.38 -8.56
N SER A 93 12.90 28.46 -7.63
CA SER A 93 14.10 27.60 -7.65
C SER A 93 13.75 26.12 -7.60
N LEU A 94 12.85 25.71 -6.70
CA LEU A 94 12.39 24.34 -6.58
C LEU A 94 11.73 23.85 -7.87
N ILE A 95 10.92 24.70 -8.50
CA ILE A 95 10.24 24.37 -9.75
C ILE A 95 11.23 24.26 -10.90
N SER A 96 12.12 25.24 -11.05
CA SER A 96 13.14 25.23 -12.10
C SER A 96 14.07 24.03 -11.98
N GLU A 97 14.57 23.74 -10.77
CA GLU A 97 15.41 22.57 -10.52
C GLU A 97 14.72 21.28 -10.97
N ARG A 98 13.47 21.08 -10.57
CA ARG A 98 12.71 19.89 -10.92
C ARG A 98 12.37 19.81 -12.41
N LEU A 99 12.15 20.94 -13.08
CA LEU A 99 11.95 20.95 -14.53
C LEU A 99 13.25 20.65 -15.29
N GLU A 100 14.38 21.17 -14.82
CA GLU A 100 15.69 21.01 -15.47
C GLU A 100 16.32 19.63 -15.20
N ARG A 101 16.10 19.08 -14.00
CA ARG A 101 16.70 17.82 -13.54
C ARG A 101 15.72 16.67 -13.47
N SER A 102 14.56 16.78 -14.11
CA SER A 102 13.63 15.64 -14.20
C SER A 102 13.82 14.85 -15.48
N GLU A 103 13.60 13.54 -15.35
CA GLU A 103 13.42 12.63 -16.46
C GLU A 103 12.07 11.92 -16.32
N ALA A 104 11.43 11.67 -17.45
CA ALA A 104 10.16 10.97 -17.49
C ALA A 104 10.34 9.48 -17.18
N ALA A 105 9.51 8.95 -16.29
CA ALA A 105 9.53 7.54 -15.92
C ALA A 105 8.12 7.00 -15.72
N ARG A 106 7.86 5.77 -16.17
CA ARG A 106 6.54 5.15 -15.99
C ARG A 106 6.41 4.54 -14.60
N LEU A 107 5.17 4.54 -14.09
CA LEU A 107 4.80 3.91 -12.84
C LEU A 107 3.45 3.21 -13.01
N ASP A 108 3.40 1.95 -12.63
CA ASP A 108 2.14 1.21 -12.56
C ASP A 108 1.31 1.64 -11.34
N ILE A 109 0.04 1.90 -11.59
CA ILE A 109 -0.99 2.14 -10.57
C ILE A 109 -1.87 0.92 -10.49
N TRP A 110 -2.12 0.47 -9.28
CA TRP A 110 -2.82 -0.76 -8.96
C TRP A 110 -4.21 -0.46 -8.42
N GLU A 111 -5.21 -1.20 -8.85
CA GLU A 111 -6.53 -1.24 -8.23
C GLU A 111 -6.62 -2.41 -7.27
N ILE A 112 -6.92 -2.09 -6.02
CA ILE A 112 -7.05 -3.04 -4.94
C ILE A 112 -8.52 -3.10 -4.51
N LYS A 113 -9.12 -4.26 -4.69
CA LYS A 113 -10.50 -4.53 -4.28
C LYS A 113 -10.50 -5.40 -3.04
N MET A 114 -10.92 -4.82 -1.92
CA MET A 114 -11.06 -5.49 -0.64
C MET A 114 -12.50 -5.94 -0.44
N THR A 115 -12.71 -7.21 -0.08
CA THR A 115 -14.06 -7.76 0.17
C THR A 115 -14.15 -8.52 1.48
N SER A 116 -15.33 -8.49 2.10
CA SER A 116 -15.68 -9.29 3.27
C SER A 116 -16.80 -10.27 2.98
N TYR A 117 -16.94 -11.27 3.84
CA TYR A 117 -18.13 -12.11 3.91
C TYR A 117 -19.34 -11.28 4.38
N PRO A 118 -20.58 -11.75 4.13
CA PRO A 118 -21.80 -11.06 4.56
C PRO A 118 -21.90 -10.81 6.08
N SER A 119 -21.16 -11.55 6.92
CA SER A 119 -21.11 -11.33 8.37
C SER A 119 -20.22 -10.16 8.81
N GLY A 120 -19.43 -9.63 7.87
CA GLY A 120 -18.37 -8.66 8.09
C GLY A 120 -18.60 -7.31 7.43
N TYR A 121 -17.51 -6.56 7.25
CA TYR A 121 -17.48 -5.27 6.58
C TYR A 121 -16.07 -4.92 6.13
N VAL A 122 -15.96 -3.97 5.20
CA VAL A 122 -14.72 -3.30 4.82
C VAL A 122 -14.88 -1.81 5.09
N ARG A 123 -13.92 -1.18 5.77
CA ARG A 123 -13.96 0.26 6.04
C ARG A 123 -12.57 0.85 6.22
N GLU A 124 -12.48 2.16 6.10
CA GLU A 124 -11.32 2.92 6.54
C GLU A 124 -11.23 2.95 8.08
N ALA A 125 -10.00 2.92 8.60
CA ALA A 125 -9.71 2.96 10.01
C ALA A 125 -9.43 4.39 10.48
N GLY A 126 -10.09 4.83 11.55
CA GLY A 126 -9.88 6.16 12.12
C GLY A 126 -11.20 6.85 12.51
N PRO A 127 -11.14 8.06 13.10
CA PRO A 127 -12.32 8.86 13.40
C PRO A 127 -13.02 9.34 12.11
N LYS A 128 -14.35 9.43 12.16
CA LYS A 128 -15.21 9.77 11.00
C LYS A 128 -15.00 11.18 10.43
N GLU A 129 -14.47 12.09 11.25
CA GLU A 129 -14.16 13.47 10.89
C GLU A 129 -12.72 13.74 11.29
N ARG A 130 -11.86 13.97 10.29
CA ARG A 130 -10.50 14.46 10.53
C ARG A 130 -10.60 15.96 10.82
N ARG A 131 -9.83 16.48 11.78
CA ARG A 131 -9.76 17.93 12.10
C ARG A 131 -8.42 18.55 11.70
N ASP A 132 -7.63 17.84 10.92
CA ASP A 132 -6.23 18.16 10.62
C ASP A 132 -6.01 18.76 9.21
N GLY A 133 -7.09 19.10 8.50
CA GLY A 133 -7.01 19.74 7.19
C GLY A 133 -6.66 18.80 6.03
N HIS A 134 -6.65 17.47 6.27
CA HIS A 134 -6.56 16.44 5.22
C HIS A 134 -7.87 16.25 4.43
N ASP A 135 -8.88 17.11 4.62
CA ASP A 135 -10.15 17.10 3.88
C ASP A 135 -10.01 17.56 2.41
N VAL A 136 -9.00 17.05 1.69
CA VAL A 136 -8.90 17.24 0.24
C VAL A 136 -9.97 16.38 -0.40
N ALA A 137 -11.19 16.91 -0.51
CA ALA A 137 -12.32 16.41 -1.30
C ALA A 137 -12.30 14.89 -1.53
N GLU A 138 -12.17 14.11 -0.45
CA GLU A 138 -12.32 12.66 -0.55
C GLU A 138 -13.71 12.43 -1.14
N VAL A 139 -13.80 11.69 -2.23
CA VAL A 139 -15.08 11.27 -2.80
C VAL A 139 -15.67 10.26 -1.82
N LYS A 140 -16.28 10.79 -0.74
CA LYS A 140 -16.87 10.00 0.34
C LYS A 140 -18.15 9.37 -0.21
N ALA A 141 -18.07 8.10 -0.60
CA ALA A 141 -19.26 7.29 -0.77
C ALA A 141 -19.98 7.12 0.59
N PRO A 142 -21.32 7.16 0.64
CA PRO A 142 -22.06 7.09 1.89
C PRO A 142 -21.82 5.77 2.64
N TYR A 143 -21.63 5.89 3.95
CA TYR A 143 -21.19 4.83 4.86
C TYR A 143 -22.37 4.09 5.50
N SER A 144 -22.70 2.91 4.98
CA SER A 144 -23.37 1.85 5.74
C SER A 144 -23.13 0.47 5.11
N GLY A 145 -22.58 -0.47 5.89
CA GLY A 145 -22.57 -1.91 5.54
C GLY A 145 -21.82 -2.31 4.26
N GLN A 146 -20.79 -1.57 3.84
CA GLN A 146 -20.03 -1.96 2.65
C GLN A 146 -19.25 -3.25 2.93
N HIS A 147 -19.58 -4.31 2.17
CA HIS A 147 -18.84 -5.58 2.12
C HIS A 147 -17.68 -5.52 1.11
N GLU A 148 -17.50 -4.38 0.45
CA GLU A 148 -16.52 -4.18 -0.62
C GLU A 148 -16.03 -2.74 -0.59
N LEU A 149 -14.73 -2.55 -0.81
CA LEU A 149 -14.11 -1.25 -0.97
C LEU A 149 -12.96 -1.35 -1.98
N THR A 150 -12.91 -0.43 -2.92
CA THR A 150 -11.87 -0.35 -3.94
C THR A 150 -10.99 0.87 -3.71
N ARG A 151 -9.67 0.70 -3.86
CA ARG A 151 -8.67 1.76 -3.75
C ARG A 151 -7.61 1.64 -4.82
N LYS A 152 -6.95 2.76 -5.12
CA LYS A 152 -5.75 2.77 -5.95
C LYS A 152 -4.51 2.78 -5.08
N MET A 153 -3.46 2.11 -5.55
CA MET A 153 -2.18 1.98 -4.88
C MET A 153 -1.06 2.26 -5.88
N SER A 154 -0.09 3.08 -5.48
CA SER A 154 1.13 3.41 -6.20
C SER A 154 2.36 2.79 -5.56
N ASN A 155 2.39 2.65 -4.23
CA ASN A 155 3.60 2.27 -3.52
C ASN A 155 3.54 0.83 -3.01
N TYR A 156 2.73 0.58 -1.99
CA TYR A 156 2.64 -0.73 -1.35
C TYR A 156 1.42 -0.88 -0.45
N MET A 157 1.08 -2.15 -0.20
CA MET A 157 0.10 -2.58 0.79
C MET A 157 0.79 -3.44 1.86
N SER A 158 0.35 -3.31 3.11
CA SER A 158 0.74 -4.20 4.21
C SER A 158 -0.48 -4.72 4.96
N ILE A 159 -0.49 -6.02 5.23
CA ILE A 159 -1.50 -6.74 6.01
C ILE A 159 -0.84 -7.22 7.30
N GLY A 160 -1.34 -6.80 8.46
CA GLY A 160 -0.79 -7.19 9.75
C GLY A 160 -0.22 -6.01 10.53
N VAL A 161 1.06 -6.10 10.93
CA VAL A 161 1.70 -5.19 11.90
C VAL A 161 1.43 -3.72 11.59
N GLN A 162 1.64 -3.29 10.36
CA GLN A 162 1.55 -1.86 10.01
C GLN A 162 0.10 -1.38 10.01
N GLY A 163 -0.82 -2.22 9.52
CA GLY A 163 -2.25 -1.93 9.61
C GLY A 163 -2.71 -1.81 11.07
N TYR A 164 -2.26 -2.72 11.94
CA TYR A 164 -2.65 -2.74 13.36
C TYR A 164 -2.07 -1.57 14.17
N VAL A 165 -0.80 -1.23 13.94
CA VAL A 165 -0.15 -0.07 14.58
C VAL A 165 -0.76 1.22 14.03
N GLY A 166 -0.90 1.30 12.72
CA GLY A 166 -1.39 2.45 12.00
C GLY A 166 -2.86 2.80 12.26
N SER A 167 -3.72 1.81 12.38
CA SER A 167 -5.11 2.01 12.82
C SER A 167 -5.19 2.62 14.23
N GLY A 168 -4.25 2.26 15.12
CA GLY A 168 -4.12 2.91 16.44
C GLY A 168 -3.54 4.32 16.37
N PHE A 169 -2.62 4.55 15.42
CA PHE A 169 -2.00 5.84 15.14
C PHE A 169 -3.01 6.86 14.59
N GLU A 170 -3.86 6.49 13.62
CA GLU A 170 -4.87 7.40 13.04
C GLU A 170 -5.81 7.99 14.11
N ALA A 171 -6.13 7.23 15.15
CA ALA A 171 -6.93 7.73 16.26
C ALA A 171 -6.25 8.86 17.09
N HIS A 172 -4.93 9.02 16.95
CA HIS A 172 -4.09 9.94 17.72
C HIS A 172 -3.18 10.81 16.82
N ARG A 173 -3.44 10.85 15.51
CA ARG A 173 -2.65 11.61 14.54
C ARG A 173 -2.65 13.09 14.93
N ALA A 174 -1.47 13.71 14.88
CA ALA A 174 -1.27 15.11 15.23
C ALA A 174 -0.94 15.94 13.97
N GLY A 175 -1.22 17.25 14.01
CA GLY A 175 -0.96 18.14 12.87
C GLY A 175 0.52 18.42 12.57
N ASN A 176 1.46 17.89 13.35
CA ASN A 176 2.90 18.11 13.17
C ASN A 176 3.64 16.79 12.98
N ARG A 177 4.55 16.75 12.01
CA ARG A 177 5.39 15.59 11.66
C ARG A 177 6.16 14.99 12.83
N LEU A 178 6.76 15.81 13.69
CA LEU A 178 7.50 15.30 14.86
C LEU A 178 6.57 14.60 15.86
N ALA A 179 5.37 15.16 16.05
CA ALA A 179 4.34 14.54 16.88
C ALA A 179 3.81 13.25 16.24
N ASN A 180 3.62 13.21 14.91
CA ASN A 180 3.24 12.00 14.20
C ASN A 180 4.29 10.90 14.34
N MET A 181 5.56 11.23 14.20
CA MET A 181 6.65 10.28 14.42
C MET A 181 6.64 9.74 15.86
N PHE A 182 6.38 10.59 16.85
CA PHE A 182 6.30 10.18 18.25
C PHE A 182 5.08 9.31 18.55
N VAL A 183 3.89 9.67 18.06
CA VAL A 183 2.68 8.86 18.21
C VAL A 183 2.85 7.51 17.53
N TYR A 184 3.47 7.47 16.34
CA TYR A 184 3.78 6.21 15.65
C TYR A 184 4.74 5.35 16.46
N ALA A 185 5.79 5.94 17.03
CA ALA A 185 6.72 5.24 17.91
C ALA A 185 6.04 4.73 19.19
N GLN A 186 5.13 5.51 19.78
CA GLN A 186 4.39 5.13 20.98
C GLN A 186 3.40 3.99 20.70
N GLU A 187 2.62 4.07 19.61
CA GLU A 187 1.69 3.00 19.22
C GLU A 187 2.46 1.72 18.85
N SER A 188 3.55 1.84 18.09
CA SER A 188 4.45 0.72 17.81
C SER A 188 4.95 0.08 19.10
N SER A 189 5.35 0.89 20.09
CA SER A 189 5.84 0.41 21.39
C SER A 189 4.76 -0.33 22.19
N LYS A 190 3.50 0.11 22.17
CA LYS A 190 2.39 -0.62 22.83
C LYS A 190 2.24 -2.03 22.26
N TRP A 191 2.40 -2.16 20.96
CA TRP A 191 2.32 -3.46 20.29
C TRP A 191 3.58 -4.31 20.52
N VAL A 192 4.75 -3.70 20.57
CA VAL A 192 6.02 -4.40 20.82
C VAL A 192 6.07 -4.97 22.25
N PHE A 193 5.66 -4.19 23.25
CA PHE A 193 5.89 -4.54 24.66
C PHE A 193 4.68 -5.14 25.38
N TRP A 194 3.44 -4.85 24.92
CA TRP A 194 2.23 -5.22 25.67
C TRP A 194 1.19 -5.98 24.86
N ARG A 195 1.38 -6.19 23.56
CA ARG A 195 0.44 -6.95 22.71
C ARG A 195 1.17 -7.99 21.88
N LYS A 196 0.45 -9.05 21.47
CA LYS A 196 0.96 -10.03 20.52
C LYS A 196 0.21 -9.83 19.21
N PHE A 197 0.95 -9.66 18.12
CA PHE A 197 0.34 -9.61 16.79
C PHE A 197 -0.28 -10.96 16.43
N PRO A 198 -1.46 -10.93 15.79
CA PRO A 198 -2.05 -12.13 15.22
C PRO A 198 -1.15 -12.77 14.17
N ASN A 199 -1.21 -14.09 14.06
CA ASN A 199 -0.55 -14.82 12.99
C ASN A 199 -1.39 -14.72 11.71
N LEU A 200 -0.78 -14.32 10.61
CA LEU A 200 -1.49 -14.14 9.34
C LEU A 200 -2.00 -15.46 8.75
N ASN A 201 -1.37 -16.61 9.04
CA ASN A 201 -1.83 -17.92 8.58
C ASN A 201 -3.21 -18.30 9.14
N ASP A 202 -3.61 -17.70 10.26
CA ASP A 202 -4.95 -17.93 10.82
C ASP A 202 -6.03 -17.22 10.01
N PHE A 203 -5.68 -16.22 9.19
CA PHE A 203 -6.61 -15.44 8.36
C PHE A 203 -6.47 -15.76 6.87
N ILE A 204 -5.25 -15.75 6.33
CA ILE A 204 -4.96 -16.00 4.93
C ILE A 204 -4.98 -17.51 4.67
N GLN A 205 -5.67 -17.92 3.62
CA GLN A 205 -5.74 -19.32 3.19
C GLN A 205 -4.72 -19.62 2.11
N ASN A 206 -4.70 -18.79 1.06
CA ASN A 206 -3.82 -18.95 -0.08
C ASN A 206 -3.76 -17.68 -0.92
N ILE A 207 -2.87 -17.69 -1.90
CA ILE A 207 -2.80 -16.72 -2.99
C ILE A 207 -3.11 -17.46 -4.28
N SER A 208 -3.97 -16.88 -5.11
CA SER A 208 -4.30 -17.40 -6.43
C SER A 208 -4.00 -16.41 -7.54
N GLN A 209 -3.53 -16.91 -8.67
CA GLN A 209 -3.31 -16.16 -9.89
C GLN A 209 -4.02 -16.91 -11.02
N ASP A 210 -4.79 -16.20 -11.86
CA ASP A 210 -5.56 -16.79 -12.96
C ASP A 210 -6.47 -17.96 -12.54
N GLY A 211 -7.06 -17.86 -11.34
CA GLY A 211 -7.94 -18.89 -10.77
C GLY A 211 -7.23 -20.15 -10.24
N GLN A 212 -5.89 -20.20 -10.30
CA GLN A 212 -5.10 -21.30 -9.75
C GLN A 212 -4.40 -20.87 -8.46
N VAL A 213 -4.33 -21.78 -7.48
CA VAL A 213 -3.60 -21.51 -6.24
C VAL A 213 -2.10 -21.63 -6.50
N VAL A 214 -1.35 -20.55 -6.22
CA VAL A 214 0.10 -20.47 -6.43
C VAL A 214 0.91 -20.52 -5.14
N LEU A 215 0.28 -20.22 -3.99
CA LEU A 215 0.92 -20.31 -2.67
C LEU A 215 -0.13 -20.59 -1.59
N GLU A 216 0.03 -21.69 -0.86
CA GLU A 216 -0.81 -22.01 0.30
C GLU A 216 -0.25 -21.42 1.59
N TRP A 217 -1.14 -20.98 2.48
CA TRP A 217 -0.80 -20.42 3.80
C TRP A 217 -1.31 -21.33 4.91
N PRO A 218 -0.69 -22.52 5.11
CA PRO A 218 -1.21 -23.49 6.06
C PRO A 218 -1.14 -22.97 7.50
N THR A 219 -2.15 -23.26 8.31
CA THR A 219 -2.11 -23.04 9.76
C THR A 219 -1.07 -23.96 10.40
N ALA A 220 -0.67 -23.63 11.63
CA ALA A 220 0.22 -24.50 12.43
C ALA A 220 -0.36 -25.91 12.68
N LYS A 221 -1.69 -26.09 12.57
CA LYS A 221 -2.33 -27.40 12.67
C LYS A 221 -2.25 -28.16 11.35
N GLU A 222 -2.55 -27.50 10.23
CA GLU A 222 -2.49 -28.09 8.90
C GLU A 222 -1.07 -28.58 8.57
N ARG A 223 -0.03 -27.80 8.92
CA ARG A 223 1.37 -28.23 8.75
C ARG A 223 1.72 -29.52 9.50
N LYS A 224 1.16 -29.74 10.69
CA LYS A 224 1.44 -30.95 11.49
C LYS A 224 0.81 -32.21 10.91
N ILE A 225 -0.25 -32.07 10.11
CA ILE A 225 -0.93 -33.19 9.48
C ILE A 225 -0.09 -33.73 8.30
N GLY A 226 0.88 -32.95 7.80
CA GLY A 226 1.91 -33.43 6.88
C GLY A 226 1.36 -33.83 5.51
N ILE A 227 0.30 -33.18 5.04
CA ILE A 227 -0.24 -33.42 3.70
C ILE A 227 0.81 -32.91 2.70
N SER A 228 1.44 -33.84 1.98
CA SER A 228 2.31 -33.52 0.85
C SER A 228 1.45 -32.82 -0.21
N SER A 229 1.67 -31.52 -0.37
CA SER A 229 1.07 -30.70 -1.42
C SER A 229 2.14 -30.43 -2.47
N GLU A 230 1.78 -30.59 -3.74
CA GLU A 230 2.62 -30.17 -4.87
C GLU A 230 2.61 -28.64 -5.02
N ILE A 231 1.66 -27.96 -4.41
CA ILE A 231 1.56 -26.50 -4.41
C ILE A 231 2.56 -25.92 -3.38
N PRO A 232 3.28 -24.84 -3.71
CA PRO A 232 4.15 -24.15 -2.76
C PRO A 232 3.42 -23.79 -1.46
N GLN A 233 4.08 -23.97 -0.32
CA GLN A 233 3.47 -23.72 1.00
C GLN A 233 4.34 -22.82 1.86
N LEU A 234 3.72 -21.87 2.57
CA LEU A 234 4.42 -21.05 3.55
C LEU A 234 4.87 -21.89 4.76
N ALA A 235 6.19 -21.92 4.99
CA ALA A 235 6.85 -22.71 6.03
C ALA A 235 6.71 -22.09 7.44
N ASN A 236 6.56 -20.77 7.50
CA ASN A 236 6.55 -19.99 8.72
C ASN A 236 5.16 -19.42 9.06
N SER A 237 5.12 -18.51 10.03
CA SER A 237 3.91 -17.92 10.62
C SER A 237 4.09 -16.40 10.79
N PRO A 238 4.09 -15.62 9.69
CA PRO A 238 4.38 -14.21 9.74
C PRO A 238 3.32 -13.38 10.46
N ILE A 239 3.77 -12.23 10.94
CA ILE A 239 2.94 -11.22 11.59
C ILE A 239 2.66 -10.04 10.66
N ASP A 240 3.44 -9.87 9.60
CA ASP A 240 3.27 -8.83 8.58
C ASP A 240 3.49 -9.41 7.19
N PHE A 241 2.66 -8.99 6.25
CA PHE A 241 2.72 -9.37 4.84
C PHE A 241 2.66 -8.09 4.00
N VAL A 242 3.65 -7.88 3.15
CA VAL A 242 3.88 -6.65 2.39
C VAL A 242 3.85 -6.98 0.90
N ILE A 243 3.14 -6.16 0.13
CA ILE A 243 2.96 -6.26 -1.31
C ILE A 243 3.45 -4.94 -1.91
N GLN A 244 4.52 -4.95 -2.71
CA GLN A 244 5.23 -3.74 -3.13
C GLN A 244 5.26 -3.52 -4.64
N ASN A 245 4.99 -2.28 -5.04
CA ASN A 245 5.22 -1.73 -6.39
C ASN A 245 6.42 -0.80 -6.46
N ILE A 246 6.86 -0.22 -5.34
CA ILE A 246 8.14 0.51 -5.24
C ILE A 246 9.00 -0.08 -4.13
N PRO A 247 10.33 0.05 -4.17
CA PRO A 247 11.21 -0.64 -3.22
C PRO A 247 11.16 -0.05 -1.80
N HIS A 248 10.82 1.24 -1.67
CA HIS A 248 10.83 1.97 -0.42
C HIS A 248 9.63 1.68 0.48
N ILE A 249 9.86 1.73 1.80
CA ILE A 249 8.85 1.51 2.82
C ILE A 249 9.13 2.39 4.06
N TRP A 250 8.07 2.79 4.76
CA TRP A 250 8.13 3.49 6.06
C TRP A 250 8.78 4.88 6.04
N GLY A 251 8.79 5.55 4.90
CA GLY A 251 9.48 6.81 4.71
C GLY A 251 10.99 6.67 4.81
N ARG A 252 11.55 5.49 4.53
CA ARG A 252 13.00 5.25 4.59
C ARG A 252 13.50 4.84 3.21
N GLU A 253 14.73 5.25 2.89
CA GLU A 253 15.51 4.74 1.76
C GLU A 253 15.98 3.32 2.04
N VAL A 254 15.04 2.39 2.14
CA VAL A 254 15.30 0.96 2.28
C VAL A 254 14.83 0.30 0.99
N ASP A 255 15.76 -0.22 0.21
CA ASP A 255 15.45 -0.97 -1.00
C ASP A 255 15.17 -2.44 -0.64
N LEU A 256 13.89 -2.78 -0.52
CA LEU A 256 13.51 -4.16 -0.21
C LEU A 256 13.64 -5.13 -1.39
N TRP A 257 13.72 -4.64 -2.64
CA TRP A 257 13.81 -5.51 -3.81
C TRP A 257 15.20 -6.10 -3.99
N GLY A 258 16.23 -5.28 -3.79
CA GLY A 258 17.62 -5.69 -3.97
C GLY A 258 18.28 -6.32 -2.74
N GLU A 259 17.83 -5.98 -1.52
CA GLU A 259 18.52 -6.39 -0.28
C GLU A 259 17.95 -7.67 0.37
N ALA A 260 16.80 -8.18 -0.10
CA ALA A 260 16.15 -9.36 0.47
C ALA A 260 16.74 -10.67 -0.08
N GLU A 261 18.00 -10.98 0.29
CA GLU A 261 18.65 -12.26 -0.03
C GLU A 261 18.25 -13.41 0.94
N SER A 262 17.53 -13.08 2.02
CA SER A 262 17.11 -14.01 3.07
C SER A 262 15.67 -14.52 2.90
N GLY A 263 15.35 -15.67 3.50
CA GLY A 263 13.96 -16.15 3.60
C GLY A 263 13.48 -17.00 2.43
N LEU A 264 14.39 -17.56 1.64
CA LEU A 264 14.03 -18.57 0.64
C LEU A 264 13.41 -19.81 1.30
N GLU A 265 13.87 -20.14 2.51
CA GLU A 265 13.33 -21.18 3.37
C GLU A 265 11.88 -20.94 3.84
N SER A 266 11.36 -19.72 3.69
CA SER A 266 10.00 -19.36 4.12
C SER A 266 8.91 -20.00 3.26
N VAL A 267 9.25 -20.53 2.09
CA VAL A 267 8.33 -21.29 1.22
C VAL A 267 8.92 -22.66 0.92
N CYS A 268 8.16 -23.72 1.23
CA CYS A 268 8.48 -25.09 0.84
C CYS A 268 7.93 -25.39 -0.55
N ASN A 269 8.60 -26.29 -1.28
CA ASN A 269 8.17 -26.75 -2.62
C ASN A 269 7.97 -25.60 -3.62
N ARG A 270 8.88 -24.62 -3.62
CA ARG A 270 8.81 -23.47 -4.52
C ARG A 270 8.70 -23.91 -5.98
N SER A 271 7.78 -23.27 -6.70
CA SER A 271 7.54 -23.45 -8.12
C SER A 271 6.80 -22.22 -8.68
N GLY A 272 6.79 -22.08 -10.01
CA GLY A 272 6.12 -20.98 -10.69
C GLY A 272 6.55 -19.60 -10.16
N PRO A 273 5.62 -18.71 -9.75
CA PRO A 273 5.94 -17.36 -9.28
C PRO A 273 6.64 -17.31 -7.91
N THR A 274 6.70 -18.44 -7.20
CA THR A 274 7.42 -18.55 -5.92
C THR A 274 8.86 -19.04 -6.10
N ASP A 275 9.27 -19.44 -7.31
CA ASP A 275 10.63 -19.92 -7.59
C ASP A 275 11.57 -18.75 -7.95
N PRO A 276 12.65 -18.52 -7.19
CA PRO A 276 13.61 -17.45 -7.47
C PRO A 276 14.26 -17.52 -8.85
N ASN A 277 14.35 -18.70 -9.46
CA ASN A 277 14.92 -18.85 -10.80
C ASN A 277 14.03 -18.22 -11.89
N HIS A 278 12.75 -17.99 -11.60
CA HIS A 278 11.83 -17.32 -12.52
C HIS A 278 11.65 -15.83 -12.21
N TRP A 279 12.18 -15.35 -11.09
CA TRP A 279 12.10 -13.93 -10.75
C TRP A 279 12.97 -13.10 -11.68
N LYS A 280 12.42 -12.01 -12.17
CA LYS A 280 13.20 -10.99 -12.88
C LYS A 280 13.52 -9.83 -11.94
N PRO A 281 14.47 -8.95 -12.30
CA PRO A 281 14.63 -7.68 -11.61
C PRO A 281 13.28 -6.96 -11.54
N GLN A 282 12.85 -6.62 -10.33
CA GLN A 282 11.60 -5.91 -10.12
C GLN A 282 11.75 -4.44 -10.55
N ARG A 283 10.75 -3.93 -11.26
CA ARG A 283 10.61 -2.52 -11.63
C ARG A 283 9.22 -2.03 -11.27
N ALA A 284 9.06 -0.72 -11.13
CA ALA A 284 7.76 -0.13 -10.80
C ALA A 284 6.81 0.00 -12.02
N ASN A 285 7.25 -0.40 -13.21
CA ASN A 285 6.55 -0.26 -14.49
C ASN A 285 6.44 -1.60 -15.27
N ASP A 286 6.68 -2.74 -14.60
CA ASP A 286 6.78 -4.06 -15.24
C ASP A 286 5.51 -4.92 -15.15
N GLY A 287 4.44 -4.40 -14.54
CA GLY A 287 3.18 -5.11 -14.32
C GLY A 287 3.23 -6.16 -13.21
N ARG A 288 4.25 -6.15 -12.33
CA ARG A 288 4.42 -7.12 -11.25
C ARG A 288 4.42 -6.49 -9.86
N LEU A 289 4.10 -7.30 -8.87
CA LEU A 289 4.25 -6.95 -7.45
C LEU A 289 5.16 -7.95 -6.74
N GLU A 290 5.96 -7.42 -5.82
CA GLU A 290 6.77 -8.21 -4.91
C GLU A 290 6.04 -8.53 -3.62
N LEU A 291 6.05 -9.81 -3.24
CA LEU A 291 5.39 -10.29 -2.03
C LEU A 291 6.43 -10.68 -0.99
N MET A 292 6.33 -10.09 0.20
CA MET A 292 7.31 -10.26 1.27
C MET A 292 6.66 -10.43 2.63
N THR A 293 7.27 -11.19 3.53
CA THR A 293 6.78 -11.34 4.91
C THR A 293 7.80 -10.99 5.97
N ILE A 294 7.31 -10.60 7.14
CA ILE A 294 8.09 -10.43 8.37
C ILE A 294 7.59 -11.44 9.40
N GLU A 295 8.48 -12.32 9.83
CA GLU A 295 8.10 -13.49 10.64
C GLU A 295 7.66 -13.14 12.05
N ASN A 296 8.42 -12.28 12.74
CA ASN A 296 8.27 -12.11 14.18
C ASN A 296 8.76 -10.73 14.66
N MET A 297 8.48 -10.43 15.92
CA MET A 297 8.82 -9.14 16.53
C MET A 297 10.31 -8.87 16.61
N ILE A 298 11.15 -9.90 16.75
CA ILE A 298 12.61 -9.73 16.76
C ILE A 298 13.06 -9.28 15.37
N SER A 299 12.54 -9.91 14.32
CA SER A 299 12.77 -9.53 12.93
C SER A 299 12.29 -8.11 12.66
N TYR A 300 11.10 -7.76 13.15
CA TYR A 300 10.55 -6.40 13.06
C TYR A 300 11.42 -5.34 13.77
N LEU A 301 11.85 -5.62 15.02
CA LEU A 301 12.71 -4.72 15.80
C LEU A 301 14.12 -4.58 15.19
N LYS A 302 14.71 -5.68 14.73
CA LYS A 302 15.98 -5.66 14.02
C LYS A 302 15.89 -4.84 12.73
N LYS A 303 14.77 -4.94 12.01
CA LYS A 303 14.51 -4.10 10.83
C LYS A 303 14.35 -2.62 11.20
N LEU A 304 13.66 -2.29 12.30
CA LEU A 304 13.63 -0.92 12.82
C LEU A 304 15.03 -0.37 13.12
N ALA A 305 15.94 -1.24 13.57
CA ALA A 305 17.36 -0.96 13.79
C ALA A 305 18.25 -1.06 12.53
N ASN A 306 17.65 -1.15 11.34
CA ASN A 306 18.34 -1.23 10.04
C ASN A 306 19.21 -2.48 9.84
N ILE A 307 18.89 -3.58 10.53
CA ILE A 307 19.54 -4.89 10.35
C ILE A 307 18.75 -5.68 9.30
N ARG A 308 19.41 -5.95 8.16
CA ARG A 308 18.78 -6.09 6.83
C ARG A 308 18.35 -7.53 6.44
N GLN A 309 18.76 -8.56 7.19
CA GLN A 309 18.63 -9.99 6.82
C GLN A 309 17.33 -10.69 7.32
N HIS A 310 16.22 -9.98 7.45
CA HIS A 310 15.03 -10.52 8.15
C HIS A 310 13.69 -10.28 7.42
N VAL A 311 13.73 -10.01 6.13
CA VAL A 311 12.56 -9.98 5.25
C VAL A 311 12.62 -11.20 4.35
N SER A 312 11.53 -11.95 4.27
CA SER A 312 11.46 -13.13 3.40
C SER A 312 10.68 -12.80 2.14
N ARG A 313 11.33 -12.88 0.98
CA ARG A 313 10.68 -12.78 -0.32
C ARG A 313 9.93 -14.07 -0.62
N LEU A 314 8.63 -13.96 -0.90
CA LEU A 314 7.74 -15.08 -1.11
C LEU A 314 7.56 -15.38 -2.59
N ALA A 315 7.17 -14.37 -3.37
CA ALA A 315 6.80 -14.50 -4.77
C ALA A 315 6.90 -13.16 -5.49
N GLN A 316 7.03 -13.25 -6.81
CA GLN A 316 6.84 -12.13 -7.75
C GLN A 316 5.63 -12.50 -8.62
N LEU A 317 4.56 -11.69 -8.58
CA LEU A 317 3.30 -12.00 -9.25
C LEU A 317 2.96 -10.96 -10.32
N ASP A 318 2.55 -11.43 -11.49
CA ASP A 318 1.86 -10.60 -12.48
C ASP A 318 0.37 -10.43 -12.10
N THR A 319 -0.31 -9.45 -12.69
CA THR A 319 -1.77 -9.28 -12.52
C THR A 319 -2.58 -10.09 -13.54
N PRO A 320 -3.78 -10.56 -13.17
CA PRO A 320 -4.46 -10.39 -11.89
C PRO A 320 -4.14 -11.48 -10.85
N PHE A 321 -4.15 -11.13 -9.56
CA PHE A 321 -4.07 -12.13 -8.48
C PHE A 321 -4.92 -11.75 -7.27
N ASP A 322 -5.23 -12.75 -6.46
CA ASP A 322 -6.08 -12.65 -5.27
C ASP A 322 -5.38 -13.21 -4.03
N ILE A 323 -5.53 -12.51 -2.91
CA ILE A 323 -5.26 -13.04 -1.58
C ILE A 323 -6.60 -13.54 -1.02
N ASN A 324 -6.71 -14.85 -0.83
CA ASN A 324 -7.93 -15.48 -0.35
C ASN A 324 -7.88 -15.72 1.16
N PHE A 325 -8.94 -15.32 1.85
CA PHE A 325 -9.06 -15.44 3.30
C PHE A 325 -9.94 -16.61 3.70
N ARG A 326 -9.61 -17.19 4.85
CA ARG A 326 -10.32 -18.31 5.45
C ARG A 326 -11.75 -17.91 5.82
N PRO A 327 -12.75 -18.78 5.60
CA PRO A 327 -14.12 -18.49 5.97
C PRO A 327 -14.31 -18.22 7.48
N PRO A 328 -15.30 -17.40 7.87
CA PRO A 328 -15.54 -17.04 9.27
C PRO A 328 -15.89 -18.24 10.15
N GLU A 329 -16.50 -19.27 9.57
CA GLU A 329 -16.89 -20.50 10.26
C GLU A 329 -15.67 -21.25 10.81
N VAL A 330 -14.49 -21.08 10.20
CA VAL A 330 -13.23 -21.63 10.72
C VAL A 330 -12.88 -21.00 12.08
N HIS A 331 -13.19 -19.72 12.26
CA HIS A 331 -13.00 -19.00 13.52
C HIS A 331 -14.12 -19.31 14.52
N GLN A 332 -15.37 -19.40 14.07
CA GLN A 332 -16.53 -19.70 14.91
C GLN A 332 -16.49 -21.13 15.47
N LYS A 333 -16.10 -22.13 14.68
CA LYS A 333 -15.97 -23.53 15.14
C LYS A 333 -14.91 -23.71 16.24
N GLU A 334 -13.90 -22.83 16.31
CA GLU A 334 -12.96 -22.84 17.45
C GLU A 334 -13.58 -22.25 18.73
N VAL A 335 -14.55 -21.34 18.61
CA VAL A 335 -15.30 -20.78 19.74
C VAL A 335 -16.40 -21.74 20.20
N GLU A 336 -17.08 -22.43 19.28
CA GLU A 336 -18.13 -23.41 19.60
C GLU A 336 -17.60 -24.68 20.29
N LYS A 337 -16.32 -25.04 20.10
CA LYS A 337 -15.67 -26.12 20.86
C LYS A 337 -15.52 -25.81 22.36
N VAL A 338 -15.73 -24.55 22.79
CA VAL A 338 -15.85 -24.16 24.20
C VAL A 338 -17.13 -24.75 24.84
N SER A 339 -18.05 -25.27 24.03
CA SER A 339 -19.30 -25.94 24.45
C SER A 339 -19.14 -27.44 24.71
N ALA A 340 -17.98 -28.05 24.43
CA ALA A 340 -17.70 -29.46 24.70
C ALA A 340 -17.14 -29.68 26.13
N GLY A 341 -17.48 -30.81 26.77
CA GLY A 341 -17.30 -31.02 28.21
C GLY A 341 -15.86 -31.07 28.76
N GLY A 342 -15.72 -30.71 30.05
CA GLY A 342 -14.59 -31.03 30.92
C GLY A 342 -13.26 -30.31 30.65
N TRP A 343 -12.30 -31.01 30.06
CA TRP A 343 -10.89 -30.57 29.94
C TRP A 343 -10.62 -29.76 28.66
N GLU A 344 -11.30 -30.10 27.57
CA GLU A 344 -11.27 -29.36 26.29
C GLU A 344 -11.76 -27.92 26.48
N LYS A 345 -12.81 -27.73 27.29
CA LYS A 345 -13.36 -26.41 27.65
C LYS A 345 -12.35 -25.52 28.33
N THR A 346 -11.65 -26.02 29.35
CA THR A 346 -10.65 -25.26 30.10
C THR A 346 -9.47 -24.87 29.22
N LYS A 347 -9.01 -25.77 28.36
CA LYS A 347 -7.94 -25.50 27.38
C LYS A 347 -8.37 -24.49 26.33
N ALA A 348 -9.60 -24.60 25.82
CA ALA A 348 -10.17 -23.66 24.86
C ALA A 348 -10.39 -22.27 25.48
N LEU A 349 -10.83 -22.19 26.74
CA LEU A 349 -11.06 -20.94 27.46
C LEU A 349 -9.73 -20.25 27.85
N LEU A 350 -8.71 -21.01 28.20
CA LEU A 350 -7.33 -20.51 28.38
C LEU A 350 -6.72 -20.03 27.05
N LYS A 351 -6.94 -20.76 25.96
CA LYS A 351 -6.51 -20.35 24.61
C LYS A 351 -7.24 -19.06 24.20
N ASP A 352 -8.56 -18.99 24.38
CA ASP A 352 -9.35 -17.81 24.05
C ASP A 352 -8.94 -16.59 24.89
N LYS A 353 -8.69 -16.73 26.20
CA LYS A 353 -8.14 -15.62 27.01
C LYS A 353 -6.79 -15.10 26.51
N ARG A 354 -6.00 -15.94 25.82
CA ARG A 354 -4.71 -15.58 25.23
C ARG A 354 -4.82 -15.05 23.80
N ARG A 355 -5.97 -15.21 23.13
CA ARG A 355 -6.19 -14.72 21.77
C ARG A 355 -6.36 -13.21 21.74
N HIS A 356 -5.77 -12.59 20.73
CA HIS A 356 -5.88 -11.16 20.55
C HIS A 356 -7.31 -10.77 20.14
N LYS A 357 -7.75 -9.55 20.48
CA LYS A 357 -9.12 -9.07 20.17
C LYS A 357 -9.46 -9.15 18.66
N TYR A 358 -8.46 -8.98 17.79
CA TYR A 358 -8.62 -9.02 16.34
C TYR A 358 -8.84 -10.45 15.84
N GLU A 359 -8.14 -11.44 16.38
CA GLU A 359 -8.41 -12.87 16.10
C GLU A 359 -9.82 -13.26 16.54
N LYS A 360 -10.23 -12.84 17.74
CA LYS A 360 -11.57 -13.14 18.27
C LYS A 360 -12.70 -12.57 17.41
N LYS A 361 -12.46 -11.40 16.81
CA LYS A 361 -13.42 -10.70 15.96
C LYS A 361 -13.24 -11.02 14.48
N ASN A 362 -12.31 -11.91 14.14
CA ASN A 362 -11.89 -12.21 12.76
C ASN A 362 -11.69 -10.92 11.95
N THR A 363 -10.86 -10.02 12.46
CA THR A 363 -10.65 -8.69 11.91
C THR A 363 -9.18 -8.49 11.56
N ILE A 364 -8.90 -8.10 10.32
CA ILE A 364 -7.56 -7.73 9.85
C ILE A 364 -7.47 -6.23 9.65
N CYS A 365 -6.28 -5.69 9.88
CA CYS A 365 -5.97 -4.30 9.58
C CYS A 365 -4.95 -4.25 8.46
N ILE A 366 -5.16 -3.32 7.55
CA ILE A 366 -4.38 -3.15 6.32
C ILE A 366 -3.90 -1.70 6.27
N MET A 367 -2.72 -1.49 5.71
CA MET A 367 -2.26 -0.19 5.28
C MET A 367 -2.02 -0.21 3.78
N CYS A 368 -2.42 0.84 3.08
CA CYS A 368 -2.23 1.02 1.64
C CYS A 368 -1.80 2.46 1.40
N ASP A 369 -0.59 2.69 0.87
CA ASP A 369 -0.03 4.03 0.60
C ASP A 369 -0.14 5.03 1.78
N GLY A 370 -0.06 4.52 3.01
CA GLY A 370 -0.15 5.30 4.24
C GLY A 370 -1.57 5.54 4.77
N GLU A 371 -2.60 5.04 4.09
CA GLU A 371 -3.98 4.99 4.56
C GLU A 371 -4.29 3.65 5.23
N PHE A 372 -5.22 3.62 6.17
CA PHE A 372 -5.47 2.45 7.00
C PHE A 372 -6.90 1.94 6.86
N TYR A 373 -7.05 0.62 6.81
CA TYR A 373 -8.31 -0.06 6.59
C TYR A 373 -8.52 -1.19 7.61
N GLU A 374 -9.77 -1.43 7.94
CA GLU A 374 -10.20 -2.55 8.79
C GLU A 374 -11.19 -3.42 8.01
N ILE A 375 -10.90 -4.72 7.93
CA ILE A 375 -11.79 -5.71 7.34
C ILE A 375 -12.21 -6.70 8.42
N LYS A 376 -13.50 -6.75 8.72
CA LYS A 376 -14.10 -7.81 9.52
C LYS A 376 -14.58 -8.92 8.59
N ASP A 377 -14.31 -10.16 8.97
CA ASP A 377 -14.60 -11.36 8.18
C ASP A 377 -14.11 -11.22 6.73
N PRO A 378 -12.79 -11.04 6.53
CA PRO A 378 -12.24 -10.83 5.20
C PRO A 378 -12.51 -12.03 4.29
N LYS A 379 -12.80 -11.77 3.02
CA LYS A 379 -13.05 -12.79 2.00
C LYS A 379 -11.91 -12.86 1.00
N ALA A 380 -11.63 -11.75 0.31
CA ALA A 380 -10.57 -11.67 -0.67
C ALA A 380 -10.04 -10.23 -0.80
N ILE A 381 -8.77 -10.11 -1.20
CA ILE A 381 -8.19 -8.87 -1.70
C ILE A 381 -7.64 -9.14 -3.10
N SER A 382 -8.21 -8.46 -4.09
CA SER A 382 -7.84 -8.62 -5.50
C SER A 382 -6.93 -7.48 -5.95
N PHE A 383 -5.89 -7.81 -6.70
CA PHE A 383 -4.91 -6.88 -7.26
C PHE A 383 -5.00 -6.89 -8.79
N ASN A 384 -5.25 -5.73 -9.37
CA ASN A 384 -5.27 -5.53 -10.82
C ASN A 384 -4.45 -4.31 -11.19
N ARG A 385 -3.70 -4.37 -12.30
CA ARG A 385 -3.06 -3.15 -12.82
C ARG A 385 -4.15 -2.26 -13.41
N PHE A 386 -4.26 -1.06 -12.90
CA PHE A 386 -5.29 -0.11 -13.30
C PHE A 386 -4.83 0.80 -14.44
N ALA A 387 -3.65 1.39 -14.28
CA ALA A 387 -3.08 2.33 -15.23
C ALA A 387 -1.56 2.29 -15.14
N GLN A 388 -0.90 2.87 -16.13
CA GLN A 388 0.52 3.20 -16.07
C GLN A 388 0.61 4.71 -16.33
N ILE A 389 1.21 5.46 -15.41
CA ILE A 389 1.29 6.93 -15.49
C ILE A 389 2.73 7.38 -15.74
N TRP A 390 2.87 8.59 -16.29
CA TRP A 390 4.16 9.26 -16.36
C TRP A 390 4.44 10.02 -15.06
N THR A 391 5.67 9.87 -14.59
CA THR A 391 6.21 10.57 -13.42
C THR A 391 7.48 11.33 -13.80
N LEU A 392 7.88 12.30 -12.99
CA LEU A 392 9.09 13.08 -13.15
C LEU A 392 10.04 12.83 -11.98
N GLY A 393 11.03 11.97 -12.22
CA GLY A 393 12.08 11.65 -11.24
C GLY A 393 13.37 12.40 -11.51
N TYR A 394 14.19 12.59 -10.49
CA TYR A 394 15.49 13.23 -10.55
C TYR A 394 16.44 12.46 -11.48
N LYS A 395 17.25 13.20 -12.24
CA LYS A 395 18.39 12.70 -13.01
C LYS A 395 19.41 13.82 -13.17
N ASP A 396 20.69 13.50 -13.00
CA ASP A 396 21.77 14.41 -13.33
C ASP A 396 22.78 13.82 -14.33
N ASP A 397 23.64 14.70 -14.85
CA ASP A 397 24.70 14.35 -15.79
C ASP A 397 25.79 13.46 -15.18
N GLY A 398 25.85 13.38 -13.84
CA GLY A 398 26.78 12.54 -13.08
C GLY A 398 26.34 11.08 -13.02
N GLY A 399 25.14 10.76 -13.53
CA GLY A 399 24.56 9.43 -13.52
C GLY A 399 23.77 9.10 -12.26
N ASP A 400 23.62 10.04 -11.32
CA ASP A 400 22.69 9.86 -10.21
C ASP A 400 21.26 10.10 -10.70
N MET A 401 20.36 9.21 -10.29
CA MET A 401 18.98 9.24 -10.76
C MET A 401 18.05 8.54 -9.78
N GLY A 402 16.82 9.04 -9.75
CA GLY A 402 15.72 8.41 -9.04
C GLY A 402 15.50 6.98 -9.52
N ARG A 403 15.02 6.13 -8.61
CA ARG A 403 14.83 4.71 -8.90
C ARG A 403 13.81 4.49 -10.02
N LEU A 404 12.73 5.27 -10.10
CA LEU A 404 11.77 5.12 -11.20
C LEU A 404 12.39 5.44 -12.58
N VAL A 405 13.28 6.43 -12.64
CA VAL A 405 14.02 6.77 -13.87
C VAL A 405 14.94 5.63 -14.28
N ARG A 406 15.65 5.04 -13.31
CA ARG A 406 16.48 3.87 -13.55
C ARG A 406 15.66 2.70 -14.10
N ASP A 407 14.54 2.38 -13.46
CA ASP A 407 13.63 1.31 -13.89
C ASP A 407 13.13 1.54 -15.34
N GLU A 408 12.79 2.79 -15.70
CA GLU A 408 12.40 3.15 -17.07
C GLU A 408 13.53 2.92 -18.08
N LEU A 409 14.74 3.42 -17.79
CA LEU A 409 15.88 3.29 -18.69
C LEU A 409 16.30 1.82 -18.86
N ASP A 410 16.31 1.05 -17.78
CA ASP A 410 16.62 -0.37 -17.82
C ASP A 410 15.58 -1.15 -18.64
N SER A 411 14.31 -0.72 -18.62
CA SER A 411 13.25 -1.36 -19.41
C SER A 411 13.39 -1.22 -20.92
N HIS A 412 14.18 -0.25 -21.40
CA HIS A 412 14.48 -0.10 -22.83
C HIS A 412 15.58 -1.03 -23.33
N ASN A 413 16.33 -1.65 -22.41
CA ASN A 413 17.47 -2.50 -22.74
C ASN A 413 17.13 -4.01 -22.72
N ASP A 414 15.92 -4.38 -22.33
CA ASP A 414 15.37 -5.75 -22.37
C ASP A 414 14.56 -5.99 -23.66
#